data_AF-A0A950VXM2-F1
#
_entry.id   AF-A0A950VXM2-F1
#
_cell.length_a   1.000
_cell.length_b   1.000
_cell.length_c   1.000
_cell.angle_alpha   90.00
_cell.angle_beta   90.00
_cell.angle_gamma   90.00
#
_symmetry.space_group_name_H-M   'P 1'
#
loop_
_entity.id
_entity.type
_entity.pdbx_description
1 polymer ?
#
loop_
_entity_poly.entity_id
_entity_poly.type
_entity_poly.pdbx_seq_one_letter_code
_entity_poly.pdbx_strand_id
1 'polypeptide(L)'
;MNINRVLLTGNLTADPEVRALPSGMSVGRLRLAVNTRRKNNASGQYEEKASFFTVTVWGAQAETCAQYLAKGRPVAVDGRLEWREDTTQSGEKRQAVEIIAESVQFLGGREQASNGSSDSSAMRSAMPTSSDTGDVDTPAPSAVTATDDDIPF
;
A
#
# COMPACT_ATOMS: atom_id res chain seq x y z
N MET A 1 28.44 -14.93 -12.63
CA MET A 1 27.12 -14.27 -12.59
C MET A 1 27.05 -13.46 -11.32
N ASN A 2 26.67 -12.19 -11.41
CA ASN A 2 26.56 -11.30 -10.25
C ASN A 2 25.08 -11.12 -9.91
N ILE A 3 24.75 -11.07 -8.62
CA ILE A 3 23.38 -10.85 -8.14
C ILE A 3 23.32 -9.47 -7.50
N ASN A 4 22.43 -8.62 -8.01
CA ASN A 4 22.09 -7.33 -7.42
C ASN A 4 20.57 -7.21 -7.43
N ARG A 5 19.95 -7.49 -6.28
CA ARG A 5 18.51 -7.41 -6.09
C ARG A 5 18.20 -6.84 -4.71
N VAL A 6 17.20 -5.99 -4.66
CA VAL A 6 16.73 -5.29 -3.47
C VAL A 6 15.24 -5.51 -3.37
N LEU A 7 14.79 -6.08 -2.26
CA LEU A 7 13.38 -6.24 -1.91
C LEU A 7 13.13 -5.46 -0.62
N LEU A 8 12.25 -4.48 -0.67
CA LEU A 8 11.92 -3.64 0.48
C LEU A 8 10.42 -3.47 0.61
N THR A 9 9.95 -3.42 1.84
CA THR A 9 8.61 -2.93 2.16
C THR A 9 8.73 -1.75 3.10
N GLY A 10 8.03 -0.66 2.80
CA GLY A 10 8.13 0.55 3.59
C GLY A 10 7.03 1.54 3.25
N ASN A 11 7.04 2.67 3.94
CA ASN A 11 6.06 3.73 3.76
C ASN A 11 6.68 4.92 3.05
N LEU A 12 5.92 5.58 2.17
CA LEU A 12 6.34 6.84 1.58
C LEU A 12 6.47 7.92 2.66
N THR A 13 7.58 8.64 2.69
CA THR A 13 7.80 9.75 3.64
C THR A 13 7.38 11.11 3.08
N ALA A 14 7.21 11.18 1.76
CA ALA A 14 6.76 12.33 1.00
C ALA A 14 5.95 11.84 -0.21
N ASP A 15 5.21 12.74 -0.84
CA ASP A 15 4.48 12.41 -2.08
C ASP A 15 5.47 12.05 -3.21
N PRO A 16 5.08 11.21 -4.17
CA PRO A 16 5.90 10.87 -5.32
C PRO A 16 6.26 12.11 -6.15
N GLU A 17 7.54 12.31 -6.42
CA GLU A 17 8.00 13.36 -7.33
C GLU A 17 8.21 12.75 -8.72
N VAL A 18 7.36 13.09 -9.69
CA VAL A 18 7.48 12.58 -11.08
C VAL A 18 7.75 13.72 -12.04
N ARG A 19 8.72 13.53 -12.93
CA ARG A 19 9.01 14.45 -14.02
C ARG A 19 9.05 13.71 -15.35
N ALA A 20 8.54 14.36 -16.39
CA ALA A 20 8.73 13.90 -17.76
C ALA A 20 10.13 14.30 -18.26
N LEU A 21 10.82 13.39 -18.94
CA LEU A 21 12.08 13.68 -19.61
C LEU A 21 11.83 14.08 -21.08
N PRO A 22 12.76 14.84 -21.70
CA PRO A 22 12.69 15.17 -23.13
C PRO A 22 12.61 13.95 -24.05
N SER A 23 13.05 12.77 -23.59
CA SER A 23 12.94 11.50 -24.31
C SER A 23 11.51 10.94 -24.35
N GLY A 24 10.54 11.58 -23.70
CA GLY A 24 9.17 11.08 -23.55
C GLY A 24 9.01 10.06 -22.42
N MET A 25 10.07 9.71 -21.70
CA MET A 25 10.01 8.80 -20.55
C MET A 25 9.78 9.56 -19.25
N SER A 26 8.86 9.09 -18.43
CA SER A 26 8.65 9.60 -17.07
C SER A 26 9.68 9.01 -16.10
N VAL A 27 10.19 9.82 -15.17
CA VAL A 27 11.03 9.35 -14.05
C VAL A 27 10.42 9.84 -12.75
N GLY A 28 10.24 8.91 -11.81
CA GLY A 28 9.68 9.13 -10.49
C GLY A 28 10.69 8.89 -9.39
N ARG A 29 10.69 9.73 -8.37
CA ARG A 29 11.48 9.59 -7.14
C ARG A 29 10.54 9.34 -5.97
N LEU A 30 10.69 8.18 -5.34
CA LEU A 30 10.00 7.81 -4.11
C LEU A 30 10.97 7.87 -2.95
N ARG A 31 10.52 8.39 -1.81
CA ARG A 31 11.29 8.37 -0.57
C ARG A 31 10.62 7.47 0.44
N LEU A 32 11.30 6.39 0.81
CA LEU A 32 10.75 5.31 1.63
C LEU A 32 11.42 5.28 2.99
N ALA A 33 10.61 5.09 4.03
CA ALA A 33 11.06 4.69 5.35
C ALA A 33 10.85 3.17 5.51
N VAL A 34 11.93 2.47 5.88
CA VAL A 34 11.93 1.05 6.20
C VAL A 34 12.37 0.90 7.65
N ASN A 35 11.48 0.39 8.49
CA ASN A 35 11.76 0.19 9.91
C ASN A 35 12.37 -1.20 10.12
N THR A 36 13.46 -1.25 10.87
CA THR A 36 14.08 -2.51 11.32
C THR A 36 14.15 -2.51 12.83
N ARG A 37 13.77 -3.62 13.45
CA ARG A 37 13.92 -3.83 14.90
C ARG A 37 15.34 -4.28 15.19
N ARG A 38 16.07 -3.52 16.02
CA ARG A 38 17.46 -3.83 16.40
C ARG A 38 17.59 -3.87 17.91
N LYS A 39 18.33 -4.84 18.44
CA LYS A 39 18.68 -4.87 19.87
C LYS A 39 19.76 -3.84 20.15
N ASN A 40 19.54 -2.98 21.16
CA ASN A 40 20.55 -2.06 21.65
C ASN A 40 21.50 -2.81 22.59
N ASN A 41 22.79 -2.80 22.28
CA ASN A 41 23.81 -3.53 23.03
C ASN A 41 24.05 -2.97 24.44
N ALA A 42 23.72 -1.70 24.69
CA ALA A 42 23.93 -1.06 25.99
C ALA A 42 22.74 -1.28 26.95
N SER A 43 21.51 -1.16 26.46
CA SER A 43 20.29 -1.32 27.28
C SER A 43 19.70 -2.73 27.26
N GLY A 44 20.10 -3.56 26.29
CA GLY A 44 19.53 -4.89 26.07
C GLY A 44 18.12 -4.88 25.47
N GLN A 45 17.53 -3.71 25.24
CA GLN A 45 16.17 -3.56 24.71
C GLN A 45 16.13 -3.54 23.19
N TYR A 46 14.99 -3.90 22.61
CA TYR A 46 14.76 -3.74 21.19
C TYR A 46 14.27 -2.34 20.87
N GLU A 47 14.90 -1.70 19.90
CA GLU A 47 14.57 -0.37 19.40
C GLU A 47 14.21 -0.44 17.92
N GLU A 48 13.31 0.42 17.48
CA GLU A 48 13.02 0.61 16.06
C GLU A 48 14.01 1.61 15.45
N LYS A 49 14.64 1.22 14.35
CA LYS A 49 15.50 2.10 13.56
C LYS A 49 14.90 2.27 12.17
N ALA A 50 14.53 3.50 11.83
CA ALA A 50 14.10 3.87 10.49
C ALA A 50 15.31 4.09 9.58
N SER A 51 15.33 3.41 8.44
CA SER A 51 16.25 3.66 7.34
C SER A 51 15.50 4.30 6.18
N PHE A 52 16.11 5.34 5.60
CA PHE A 52 15.49 6.11 4.52
C PHE A 52 16.18 5.82 3.20
N PHE A 53 15.40 5.40 2.22
CA PHE A 53 15.89 5.05 0.89
C PHE A 53 15.25 5.93 -0.17
N THR A 54 16.04 6.27 -1.18
CA THR A 54 15.53 6.84 -2.42
C THR A 54 15.33 5.71 -3.42
N VAL A 55 14.13 5.63 -3.98
CA VAL A 55 13.80 4.71 -5.06
C VAL A 55 13.47 5.50 -6.32
N THR A 56 14.16 5.20 -7.41
CA THR A 56 13.90 5.76 -8.73
C THR A 56 13.07 4.77 -9.54
N VAL A 57 11.95 5.23 -10.08
CA VAL A 57 11.01 4.45 -10.90
C VAL A 57 10.96 5.07 -12.29
N TRP A 58 10.85 4.26 -13.33
CA TRP A 58 10.86 4.71 -14.72
C TRP A 58 9.56 4.38 -15.46
N GLY A 59 9.26 5.16 -16.49
CA GLY A 59 8.16 4.94 -17.42
C GLY A 59 6.77 4.97 -16.79
N ALA A 60 5.86 4.13 -17.28
CA ALA A 60 4.47 4.06 -16.86
C ALA A 60 4.29 3.76 -15.37
N GLN A 61 5.22 3.03 -14.75
CA GLN A 61 5.16 2.76 -13.31
C GLN A 61 5.40 4.02 -12.49
N ALA A 62 6.23 4.96 -12.97
CA ALA A 62 6.39 6.25 -12.31
C ALA A 62 5.10 7.06 -12.33
N GLU A 63 4.42 7.11 -13.48
CA GLU A 63 3.13 7.79 -13.63
C GLU A 63 2.06 7.17 -12.74
N THR A 64 2.00 5.84 -12.69
CA THR A 64 1.09 5.09 -11.81
C THR A 64 1.38 5.40 -10.33
N CYS A 65 2.65 5.46 -9.94
CA CYS A 65 3.04 5.88 -8.60
C CYS A 65 2.54 7.30 -8.28
N ALA A 66 2.71 8.28 -9.16
CA ALA A 66 2.18 9.64 -8.93
C ALA A 66 0.65 9.68 -8.83
N GLN A 67 -0.05 8.88 -9.64
CA GLN A 67 -1.51 8.89 -9.67
C GLN A 67 -2.14 8.29 -8.41
N TYR A 68 -1.51 7.27 -7.84
CA TYR A 68 -2.12 6.48 -6.76
C TYR A 68 -1.38 6.60 -5.42
N LEU A 69 -0.08 6.87 -5.40
CA LEU A 69 0.66 6.97 -4.15
C LEU A 69 0.64 8.39 -3.58
N ALA A 70 0.62 8.45 -2.25
CA ALA A 70 0.75 9.66 -1.47
C ALA A 70 1.63 9.36 -0.24
N LYS A 71 2.08 10.40 0.45
CA LYS A 71 2.80 10.28 1.72
C LYS A 71 2.06 9.34 2.68
N GLY A 72 2.82 8.47 3.33
CA GLY A 72 2.32 7.49 4.29
C GLY A 72 1.87 6.18 3.68
N ARG A 73 1.64 6.11 2.35
CA ARG A 73 1.19 4.87 1.72
C ARG A 73 2.25 3.77 1.79
N PRO A 74 1.89 2.54 2.18
CA PRO A 74 2.82 1.42 2.21
C PRO A 74 3.03 0.87 0.79
N VAL A 75 4.25 0.48 0.47
CA VAL A 75 4.63 -0.12 -0.82
C VAL A 75 5.66 -1.23 -0.62
N ALA A 76 5.64 -2.21 -1.52
CA ALA A 76 6.75 -3.13 -1.75
C ALA A 76 7.49 -2.73 -3.02
N VAL A 77 8.82 -2.78 -2.96
CA VAL A 77 9.71 -2.46 -4.07
C VAL A 77 10.58 -3.66 -4.34
N ASP A 78 10.65 -4.04 -5.61
CA ASP A 78 11.64 -4.96 -6.16
C ASP A 78 12.52 -4.18 -7.14
N GLY A 79 13.83 -4.30 -7.00
CA GLY A 79 14.75 -3.49 -7.78
C GLY A 79 16.20 -3.88 -7.54
N ARG A 80 17.09 -2.92 -7.78
CA ARG A 80 18.54 -3.11 -7.65
C ARG A 80 19.21 -1.85 -7.10
N LEU A 81 20.37 -2.02 -6.47
CA LEU A 81 21.19 -0.88 -6.07
C LEU A 81 21.91 -0.30 -7.28
N GLU A 82 21.90 1.01 -7.39
CA GLU A 82 22.73 1.75 -8.33
C GLU A 82 23.56 2.77 -7.56
N TRP A 83 24.87 2.66 -7.72
CA TRP A 83 25.80 3.69 -7.27
C TRP A 83 26.01 4.67 -8.42
N ARG A 84 25.85 5.96 -8.14
CA ARG A 84 26.06 7.06 -9.08
C ARG A 84 27.00 8.09 -8.49
N GLU A 85 27.80 8.71 -9.37
CA GLU A 85 28.63 9.86 -9.05
C GLU A 85 28.18 11.03 -9.93
N ASP A 86 27.73 12.11 -9.28
CA ASP A 86 27.32 13.35 -9.95
C ASP A 86 28.30 14.47 -9.60
N THR A 87 28.70 15.26 -10.59
CA THR A 87 29.49 16.47 -10.35
C THR A 87 28.54 17.66 -10.20
N THR A 88 28.63 18.35 -9.06
CA THR A 88 27.87 19.59 -8.84
C THR A 88 28.37 20.70 -9.75
N GLN A 89 27.57 21.76 -9.93
CA GLN A 89 27.98 22.92 -10.71
C GLN A 89 29.25 23.61 -10.16
N SER A 90 29.56 23.40 -8.88
CA SER A 90 30.78 23.87 -8.21
C SER A 90 32.00 22.96 -8.41
N GLY A 91 31.87 21.85 -9.14
CA GLY A 91 32.95 20.88 -9.40
C GLY A 91 33.14 19.80 -8.33
N GLU A 92 32.36 19.83 -7.24
CA GLU A 92 32.40 18.79 -6.20
C GLU A 92 31.74 17.50 -6.68
N LYS A 93 32.41 16.36 -6.50
CA LYS A 93 31.88 15.02 -6.78
C LYS A 93 30.98 14.56 -5.64
N ARG A 94 29.73 14.21 -5.94
CA ARG A 94 28.78 13.62 -5.01
C ARG A 94 28.51 12.19 -5.38
N GLN A 95 28.62 11.31 -4.40
CA GLN A 95 28.32 9.90 -4.55
C GLN A 95 26.98 9.62 -3.87
N ALA A 96 26.13 8.85 -4.55
CA ALA A 96 24.86 8.42 -4.01
C ALA A 96 24.62 6.95 -4.34
N VAL A 97 23.95 6.26 -3.42
CA VAL A 97 23.39 4.93 -3.67
C VAL A 97 21.87 5.09 -3.70
N GLU A 98 21.29 4.76 -4.84
CA GLU A 98 19.85 4.78 -5.06
C GLU A 98 19.37 3.37 -5.40
N ILE A 99 18.06 3.15 -5.27
CA ILE A 99 17.44 1.89 -5.68
C ILE A 99 16.71 2.17 -6.98
N ILE A 100 17.02 1.42 -8.03
CA ILE A 100 16.21 1.45 -9.25
C ILE A 100 15.14 0.38 -9.14
N ALA A 101 13.88 0.80 -9.11
CA ALA A 101 12.76 -0.12 -9.06
C ALA A 101 12.57 -0.78 -10.42
N GLU A 102 12.46 -2.11 -10.39
CA GLU A 102 11.97 -2.92 -11.50
C GLU A 102 10.46 -3.11 -11.39
N SER A 103 9.95 -3.27 -10.15
CA SER A 103 8.51 -3.27 -9.88
C SER A 103 8.18 -2.60 -8.54
N VAL A 104 7.01 -1.97 -8.46
CA VAL A 104 6.45 -1.39 -7.25
C VAL A 104 5.05 -1.93 -7.06
N GLN A 105 4.79 -2.53 -5.91
CA GLN A 105 3.48 -3.03 -5.52
C GLN A 105 2.91 -2.14 -4.42
N PHE A 106 1.66 -1.72 -4.57
CA PHE A 106 1.00 -0.89 -3.58
C PHE A 106 0.41 -1.78 -2.49
N LEU A 107 0.82 -1.54 -1.25
CA LEU A 107 0.38 -2.33 -0.11
C LEU A 107 -0.71 -1.54 0.61
N GLY A 108 -1.95 -1.65 0.14
CA GLY A 108 -3.11 -1.02 0.79
C GLY A 108 -4.37 -1.12 -0.05
N GLY A 109 -5.52 -1.27 0.62
CA GLY A 109 -6.83 -1.22 -0.02
C GLY A 109 -7.19 0.20 -0.45
N ARG A 110 -8.01 0.32 -1.50
CA ARG A 110 -8.68 1.58 -1.85
C ARG A 110 -9.44 2.02 -0.61
N GLU A 111 -9.03 3.10 0.05
CA GLU A 111 -9.90 3.77 1.03
C GLU A 111 -11.20 4.01 0.29
N GLN A 112 -12.21 3.23 0.65
CA GLN A 112 -13.55 3.41 0.16
C GLN A 112 -13.90 4.81 0.62
N ALA A 113 -13.99 5.74 -0.33
CA ALA A 113 -14.47 7.08 -0.09
C ALA A 113 -15.84 6.92 0.57
N SER A 114 -15.86 6.90 1.90
CA SER A 114 -17.05 7.09 2.71
C SER A 114 -17.40 8.55 2.53
N ASN A 115 -17.97 8.84 1.35
CA ASN A 115 -18.75 10.02 1.10
C ASN A 115 -19.88 9.94 2.13
N GLY A 116 -19.67 10.60 3.26
CA GLY A 116 -20.68 10.84 4.28
C GLY A 116 -21.76 11.72 3.70
N SER A 117 -22.62 11.13 2.86
CA SER A 117 -23.95 11.65 2.57
C SER A 117 -24.84 11.25 3.72
N SER A 118 -24.64 11.86 4.88
CA SER A 118 -25.67 11.95 5.92
C SER A 118 -26.65 13.04 5.49
N ASP A 119 -27.48 12.75 4.50
CA ASP A 119 -28.72 13.47 4.24
C ASP A 119 -29.81 12.77 5.08
N SER A 120 -29.87 13.13 6.37
CA SER A 120 -30.97 12.77 7.25
C SER A 120 -32.05 13.85 7.14
N SER A 121 -32.64 13.97 5.95
CA SER A 121 -33.93 14.64 5.78
C SER A 121 -35.03 13.74 6.34
N ALA A 122 -35.51 14.13 7.52
CA ALA A 122 -36.68 13.56 8.17
C ALA A 122 -37.90 13.68 7.25
N MET A 123 -38.32 12.57 6.63
CA MET A 123 -39.67 12.44 6.08
C MET A 123 -40.36 11.27 6.76
N ARG A 124 -41.01 11.60 7.86
CA ARG A 124 -42.07 10.80 8.47
C ARG A 124 -43.28 10.88 7.54
N SER A 125 -43.64 9.80 6.89
CA SER A 125 -44.98 9.52 6.35
C SER A 125 -45.02 8.03 6.00
N ALA A 126 -45.61 7.22 6.87
CA ALA A 126 -47.04 6.87 6.88
C ALA A 126 -47.21 5.48 6.24
N MET A 127 -47.32 4.48 7.12
CA MET A 127 -47.79 3.14 6.77
C MET A 127 -49.25 3.20 6.28
N PRO A 128 -49.60 2.38 5.29
CA PRO A 128 -50.87 1.69 5.28
C PRO A 128 -50.61 0.20 5.50
N THR A 129 -51.16 -0.32 6.59
CA THR A 129 -51.30 -1.76 6.85
C THR A 129 -52.49 -2.26 6.04
N SER A 130 -52.23 -3.11 5.06
CA SER A 130 -53.24 -3.92 4.39
C SER A 130 -53.16 -5.34 4.96
N SER A 131 -54.14 -5.65 5.80
CA SER A 131 -54.56 -7.01 6.12
C SER A 131 -55.39 -7.56 4.96
N ASP A 132 -54.88 -8.57 4.24
CA ASP A 132 -55.74 -9.53 3.57
C ASP A 132 -55.08 -10.92 3.48
N THR A 133 -55.97 -11.89 3.56
CA THR A 133 -55.90 -13.29 3.97
C THR A 133 -55.42 -14.19 2.83
N GLY A 134 -54.64 -15.23 3.11
CA GLY A 134 -54.21 -16.18 2.08
C GLY A 134 -53.32 -17.32 2.57
N ASP A 135 -53.98 -18.31 3.17
CA ASP A 135 -53.53 -19.65 3.53
C ASP A 135 -52.68 -20.34 2.44
N VAL A 136 -51.41 -20.68 2.72
CA VAL A 136 -50.70 -21.81 2.10
C VAL A 136 -49.72 -22.42 3.10
N ASP A 137 -50.14 -23.59 3.57
CA ASP A 137 -49.41 -24.68 4.18
C ASP A 137 -48.01 -24.94 3.56
N THR A 138 -46.96 -24.90 4.37
CA THR A 138 -45.68 -25.55 4.04
C THR A 138 -45.00 -26.03 5.33
N PRO A 139 -44.78 -27.35 5.50
CA PRO A 139 -44.23 -27.91 6.73
C PRO A 139 -42.73 -27.64 6.90
N ALA A 140 -42.35 -27.49 8.18
CA ALA A 140 -41.01 -27.21 8.67
C ALA A 140 -39.98 -28.31 8.33
N PRO A 141 -38.71 -27.98 8.06
CA PRO A 141 -37.63 -28.96 8.04
C PRO A 141 -37.24 -29.36 9.47
N SER A 142 -37.19 -30.67 9.68
CA SER A 142 -36.85 -31.36 10.90
C SER A 142 -35.50 -30.95 11.52
N ALA A 143 -35.49 -31.07 12.83
CA ALA A 143 -34.38 -30.85 13.73
C ALA A 143 -33.20 -31.82 13.50
N VAL A 144 -32.01 -31.28 13.76
CA VAL A 144 -30.82 -31.85 14.42
C VAL A 144 -30.29 -33.24 14.02
N THR A 145 -29.06 -33.24 13.52
CA THR A 145 -28.01 -34.13 14.07
C THR A 145 -26.69 -33.37 14.07
N ALA A 146 -26.22 -33.07 15.29
CA ALA A 146 -24.82 -32.78 15.54
C ALA A 146 -24.04 -34.09 15.46
N THR A 147 -22.98 -34.11 14.65
CA THR A 147 -21.88 -35.06 14.78
C THR A 147 -20.60 -34.25 14.71
N ASP A 148 -20.10 -33.96 15.90
CA ASP A 148 -18.72 -33.63 16.21
C ASP A 148 -17.94 -34.95 16.13
N ASP A 149 -17.16 -35.15 15.06
CA ASP A 149 -15.98 -36.03 15.00
C ASP A 149 -15.56 -36.19 13.52
N ASP A 150 -14.56 -35.41 13.07
CA ASP A 150 -13.53 -35.82 12.09
C ASP A 150 -12.71 -34.60 11.63
N ILE A 151 -11.73 -34.18 12.43
CA ILE A 151 -10.60 -33.35 11.97
C ILE A 151 -9.33 -34.19 12.07
N PRO A 152 -8.87 -34.81 10.97
CA PRO A 152 -7.56 -35.46 10.96
C PRO A 152 -6.42 -34.43 10.85
N PHE A 153 -5.35 -34.74 11.60
CA PHE A 153 -4.06 -34.03 11.69
C PHE A 153 -3.32 -33.88 10.34
#